data_AF-A0A821BT37-F1
#
_entry.id   AF-A0A821BT37-F1
#
_cell.length_a   1.000
_cell.length_b   1.000
_cell.length_c   1.000
_cell.angle_alpha   90.00
_cell.angle_beta   90.00
_cell.angle_gamma   90.00
#
_symmetry.space_group_name_H-M   'P 1'
#
loop_
_entity.id
_entity.type
_entity.pdbx_description
1 polymer ?
#
loop_
_entity_poly.entity_id
_entity_poly.type
_entity_poly.pdbx_seq_one_letter_code
_entity_poly.pdbx_strand_id
1 'polypeptide(L)'
;METEDSTRHQVYPRNRSKAVAMEQQWQTYFDTARHLMEENSSATVDLTLNLLMGSNLAEFWRYEGSLTTPSCKENVFWTVFRQPILILNYDFEAFRDDLFFESYRGPQPLYHRQVYRSFLNEKLSPIPDEN
;
A
#
# COMPACT_ATOMS: atom_id res chain seq x y z
N MET A 1 -39.37 3.90 5.29
CA MET A 1 -38.59 5.14 5.29
C MET A 1 -37.26 4.83 5.94
N GLU A 2 -36.34 4.27 5.16
CA GLU A 2 -34.94 4.14 5.56
C GLU A 2 -34.13 4.52 4.33
N THR A 3 -33.31 5.54 4.51
CA THR A 3 -32.55 6.24 3.49
C THR A 3 -31.34 5.42 3.06
N GLU A 4 -31.16 5.34 1.75
CA GLU A 4 -30.00 4.76 1.06
C GLU A 4 -28.68 5.33 1.62
N ASP A 5 -27.82 4.45 2.15
CA ASP A 5 -26.40 4.77 2.40
C ASP A 5 -25.63 4.68 1.07
N SER A 6 -25.79 5.75 0.29
CA SER A 6 -25.12 6.02 -0.97
C SER A 6 -23.71 6.55 -0.71
N THR A 7 -22.74 5.70 -0.30
CA THR A 7 -21.31 6.01 -0.54
C THR A 7 -20.32 4.84 -0.47
N ARG A 8 -20.71 3.58 -0.77
CA ARG A 8 -19.72 2.50 -0.98
C ARG A 8 -19.16 2.53 -2.41
N HIS A 9 -18.38 3.56 -2.73
CA HIS A 9 -17.73 3.68 -4.04
C HIS A 9 -16.61 2.62 -4.19
N GLN A 10 -16.95 1.55 -4.90
CA GLN A 10 -16.09 0.58 -5.61
C GLN A 10 -14.60 0.54 -5.22
N VAL A 11 -14.29 -0.32 -4.23
CA VAL A 11 -12.90 -0.66 -3.86
C VAL A 11 -12.36 -1.84 -4.69
N TYR A 12 -13.25 -2.64 -5.30
CA TYR A 12 -12.86 -3.75 -6.17
C TYR A 12 -12.62 -3.31 -7.62
N PRO A 13 -11.70 -3.96 -8.35
CA PRO A 13 -11.52 -3.71 -9.78
C PRO A 13 -12.85 -3.94 -10.51
N ARG A 14 -13.29 -2.96 -11.31
CA ARG A 14 -14.53 -3.09 -12.12
C ARG A 14 -14.50 -4.28 -13.07
N ASN A 15 -13.31 -4.73 -13.47
CA ASN A 15 -13.11 -5.88 -14.34
C ASN A 15 -12.76 -7.11 -13.50
N ARG A 16 -13.68 -8.09 -13.46
CA ARG A 16 -13.53 -9.35 -12.73
C ARG A 16 -12.29 -10.13 -13.15
N SER A 17 -11.98 -10.21 -14.45
CA SER A 17 -10.80 -10.93 -14.94
C SER A 17 -9.50 -10.28 -14.45
N LYS A 18 -9.45 -8.94 -14.41
CA LYS A 18 -8.31 -8.21 -13.83
C LYS A 18 -8.20 -8.47 -12.32
N ALA A 19 -9.32 -8.45 -11.59
CA ALA A 19 -9.34 -8.72 -10.16
C ALA A 19 -8.79 -10.12 -9.84
N VAL A 20 -9.24 -11.15 -10.56
CA VAL A 20 -8.75 -12.52 -10.42
C VAL A 20 -7.26 -12.60 -10.73
N ALA A 21 -6.78 -11.92 -11.77
CA ALA A 21 -5.37 -11.91 -12.11
C ALA A 21 -4.52 -11.21 -11.03
N MET A 22 -5.01 -10.13 -10.43
CA MET A 22 -4.32 -9.44 -9.32
C MET A 22 -4.26 -10.33 -8.07
N GLU A 23 -5.38 -10.96 -7.72
CA GLU A 23 -5.47 -11.89 -6.59
C GLU A 23 -4.48 -13.06 -6.75
N GLN A 24 -4.42 -13.66 -7.94
CA GLN A 24 -3.47 -14.74 -8.22
C GLN A 24 -2.01 -14.31 -8.02
N GLN A 25 -1.65 -13.08 -8.39
CA GLN A 25 -0.29 -12.56 -8.23
C GLN A 25 0.08 -12.37 -6.76
N TRP A 26 -0.85 -11.87 -5.95
CA TRP A 26 -0.67 -11.77 -4.49
C TRP A 26 -0.62 -13.14 -3.81
N GLN A 27 -1.45 -14.11 -4.24
CA GLN A 27 -1.36 -15.48 -3.73
C GLN A 27 0.02 -16.07 -4.00
N THR A 28 0.52 -15.97 -5.24
CA THR A 28 1.86 -16.47 -5.57
C THR A 28 2.94 -15.81 -4.71
N TYR A 29 2.84 -14.50 -4.44
CA TYR A 29 3.78 -13.80 -3.55
C TYR A 29 3.74 -14.38 -2.13
N PHE A 30 2.55 -14.47 -1.51
CA PHE A 30 2.41 -14.94 -0.13
C PHE A 30 2.76 -16.42 0.04
N ASP A 31 2.34 -17.27 -0.90
CA ASP A 31 2.73 -18.68 -0.93
C ASP A 31 4.24 -18.84 -0.98
N THR A 32 4.93 -18.04 -1.81
CA THR A 32 6.39 -18.09 -1.90
C THR A 32 7.04 -17.56 -0.63
N ALA A 33 6.60 -16.40 -0.13
CA ALA A 33 7.19 -15.74 1.04
C ALA A 33 7.10 -16.61 2.31
N ARG A 34 6.01 -17.36 2.50
CA ARG A 34 5.84 -18.30 3.63
C ARG A 34 6.91 -19.40 3.71
N HIS A 35 7.61 -19.69 2.61
CA HIS A 35 8.69 -20.68 2.58
C HIS A 35 10.09 -20.06 2.77
N LEU A 36 10.18 -18.73 2.93
CA LEU A 36 11.44 -17.99 3.03
C LEU A 36 11.71 -17.47 4.45
N MET A 37 11.36 -18.26 5.46
CA MET A 37 11.52 -17.86 6.87
C MET A 37 12.95 -17.98 7.39
N GLU A 38 13.83 -18.66 6.65
CA GLU A 38 15.25 -18.83 7.01
C GLU A 38 16.10 -17.66 6.48
N GLU A 39 17.06 -17.21 7.29
CA GLU A 39 18.03 -16.21 6.85
C GLU A 39 18.81 -16.68 5.61
N ASN A 40 19.04 -15.77 4.66
CA ASN A 40 19.70 -16.03 3.37
C ASN A 40 18.97 -17.02 2.44
N SER A 41 17.74 -17.42 2.74
CA SER A 41 16.90 -18.15 1.79
C SER A 41 16.48 -17.24 0.62
N SER A 42 16.30 -17.83 -0.55
CA SER A 42 15.90 -17.10 -1.76
C SER A 42 15.04 -17.98 -2.65
N ALA A 43 14.07 -17.36 -3.34
CA ALA A 43 13.27 -18.01 -4.38
C ALA A 43 13.16 -17.09 -5.61
N THR A 44 12.97 -17.71 -6.77
CA THR A 44 12.66 -17.01 -8.02
C THR A 44 11.18 -17.16 -8.32
N VAL A 45 10.50 -16.04 -8.54
CA VAL A 45 9.07 -16.01 -8.86
C VAL A 45 8.80 -14.97 -9.95
N ASP A 46 7.95 -15.33 -10.91
CA ASP A 46 7.53 -14.42 -11.96
C ASP A 46 6.30 -13.62 -11.50
N LEU A 47 6.53 -12.34 -11.19
CA LEU A 47 5.49 -11.41 -10.76
C LEU A 47 5.32 -10.27 -11.76
N THR A 48 4.08 -9.90 -12.02
CA THR A 48 3.72 -8.76 -12.86
C THR A 48 3.43 -7.55 -11.99
N LEU A 49 4.37 -6.60 -11.96
CA LEU A 49 4.29 -5.42 -11.11
C LEU A 49 2.98 -4.62 -11.29
N ASN A 50 2.52 -4.45 -12.53
CA ASN A 50 1.27 -3.72 -12.81
C ASN A 50 0.00 -4.39 -12.24
N LEU A 51 0.04 -5.68 -11.94
CA LEU A 51 -1.05 -6.39 -11.27
C LEU A 51 -0.94 -6.27 -9.75
N LEU A 52 0.28 -6.14 -9.21
CA LEU A 52 0.49 -5.94 -7.78
C LEU A 52 0.15 -4.51 -7.32
N MET A 53 0.44 -3.49 -8.14
CA MET A 53 0.29 -2.07 -7.77
C MET A 53 -1.15 -1.54 -7.68
N GLY A 54 -2.17 -2.35 -7.97
CA GLY A 54 -3.57 -1.93 -7.91
C GLY A 54 -4.15 -1.43 -9.24
N SER A 55 -5.36 -0.86 -9.18
CA SER A 55 -6.10 -0.46 -10.38
C SER A 55 -5.97 1.01 -10.77
N ASN A 56 -5.69 1.91 -9.82
CA ASN A 56 -5.67 3.35 -10.06
C ASN A 56 -4.32 3.96 -9.60
N LEU A 57 -3.41 4.09 -10.56
CA LEU A 57 -2.10 4.73 -10.34
C LEU A 57 -2.11 6.22 -10.66
N ALA A 58 -3.24 6.75 -11.16
CA ALA A 58 -3.38 8.16 -11.52
C ALA A 58 -3.66 9.04 -10.30
N GLU A 59 -4.17 8.47 -9.21
CA GLU A 59 -4.49 9.18 -7.98
C GLU A 59 -3.45 8.88 -6.90
N PHE A 60 -2.64 9.88 -6.56
CA PHE A 60 -1.57 9.76 -5.58
C PHE A 60 -1.27 11.08 -4.89
N TRP A 61 -0.60 10.99 -3.73
CA TRP A 61 0.13 12.08 -3.11
C TRP A 61 1.62 12.00 -3.45
N ARG A 62 2.28 13.15 -3.47
CA ARG A 62 3.69 13.29 -3.84
C ARG A 62 4.38 14.27 -2.89
N TYR A 63 5.50 13.89 -2.30
CA TYR A 63 6.26 14.75 -1.39
C TYR A 63 7.75 14.36 -1.32
N GLU A 64 8.58 15.28 -0.81
CA GLU A 64 9.98 15.04 -0.48
C GLU A 64 10.13 14.50 0.94
N GLY A 65 10.94 13.46 1.11
CA GLY A 65 11.17 12.85 2.41
C GLY A 65 12.47 12.04 2.45
N SER A 66 12.52 11.12 3.40
CA SER A 66 13.69 10.28 3.67
C SER A 66 13.42 8.81 3.47
N LEU A 67 14.50 8.03 3.45
CA LEU A 67 14.44 6.59 3.72
C LEU A 67 13.78 6.34 5.09
N THR A 68 12.90 5.35 5.17
CA THR A 68 12.25 4.92 6.42
C THR A 68 13.11 3.96 7.24
N THR A 69 14.28 3.58 6.73
CA THR A 69 15.30 2.78 7.40
C THR A 69 16.58 3.59 7.60
N PRO A 70 17.43 3.24 8.58
CA PRO A 70 18.77 3.81 8.69
C PRO A 70 19.51 3.70 7.35
N SER A 71 20.14 4.76 6.84
CA SER A 71 20.59 6.00 7.49
C SER A 71 19.63 7.19 7.41
N CYS A 72 18.35 6.99 7.09
CA CYS A 72 17.32 8.04 7.04
C CYS A 72 17.63 9.22 6.10
N LYS A 73 18.36 8.99 5.01
CA LYS A 73 18.76 10.05 4.05
C LYS A 73 17.55 10.73 3.42
N GLU A 74 17.56 12.07 3.40
CA GLU A 74 16.51 12.94 2.84
C GLU A 74 16.71 13.20 1.33
N ASN A 75 16.67 12.12 0.55
CA ASN A 75 16.83 12.18 -0.91
C ASN A 75 15.76 11.35 -1.63
N VAL A 76 14.61 11.15 -0.98
CA VAL A 76 13.52 10.32 -1.49
C VAL A 76 12.35 11.18 -1.90
N PHE A 77 11.92 10.93 -3.11
CA PHE A 77 10.71 11.49 -3.69
C PHE A 77 9.59 10.45 -3.54
N TRP A 78 8.76 10.62 -2.52
CA TRP A 78 7.66 9.69 -2.23
C TRP A 78 6.48 9.90 -3.16
N THR A 79 5.88 8.80 -3.61
CA THR A 79 4.58 8.71 -4.28
C THR A 79 3.75 7.70 -3.51
N VAL A 80 2.60 8.12 -2.97
CA VAL A 80 1.69 7.26 -2.22
C VAL A 80 0.38 7.19 -3.00
N PHE A 81 0.03 6.02 -3.53
CA PHE A 81 -1.23 5.84 -4.26
C PHE A 81 -2.43 5.95 -3.32
N ARG A 82 -3.50 6.59 -3.81
CA ARG A 82 -4.72 6.83 -3.03
C ARG A 82 -5.53 5.57 -2.78
N GLN A 83 -5.60 4.70 -3.79
CA GLN A 83 -6.37 3.47 -3.69
C GLN A 83 -5.50 2.37 -3.04
N PRO A 84 -5.93 1.77 -1.91
CA PRO A 84 -5.23 0.65 -1.32
C PRO A 84 -5.35 -0.60 -2.20
N ILE A 85 -4.40 -1.51 -2.05
CA ILE A 85 -4.47 -2.85 -2.61
C ILE A 85 -5.24 -3.73 -1.64
N LEU A 86 -6.22 -4.47 -2.15
CA LEU A 86 -6.95 -5.46 -1.36
C LEU A 86 -6.26 -6.82 -1.46
N ILE A 87 -6.01 -7.43 -0.31
CA ILE A 87 -5.51 -8.79 -0.16
C ILE A 87 -6.45 -9.56 0.77
N LEU A 88 -6.30 -10.88 0.84
CA LEU A 88 -7.12 -11.71 1.71
C LEU A 88 -6.69 -11.52 3.17
N ASN A 89 -7.65 -11.55 4.10
CA ASN A 89 -7.38 -11.29 5.51
C ASN A 89 -6.34 -12.25 6.10
N TYR A 90 -6.39 -13.54 5.75
CA TYR A 90 -5.42 -14.52 6.26
C TYR A 90 -3.99 -14.22 5.78
N ASP A 91 -3.83 -13.72 4.54
CA ASP A 91 -2.52 -13.31 4.04
C ASP A 91 -2.03 -12.03 4.74
N PHE A 92 -2.94 -11.10 5.03
CA PHE A 92 -2.62 -9.90 5.80
C PHE A 92 -2.17 -10.24 7.24
N GLU A 93 -2.84 -11.19 7.89
CA GLU A 93 -2.47 -11.68 9.22
C GLU A 93 -1.08 -12.34 9.19
N ALA A 94 -0.83 -13.25 8.24
CA ALA A 94 0.48 -13.86 8.05
C ALA A 94 1.58 -12.82 7.73
N PHE A 95 1.26 -11.79 6.94
CA PHE A 95 2.19 -10.69 6.65
C PHE A 95 2.60 -9.94 7.91
N ARG A 96 1.61 -9.57 8.73
CA ARG A 96 1.82 -8.75 9.94
C ARG A 96 2.51 -9.55 11.05
N ASP A 97 2.12 -10.80 11.22
CA ASP A 97 2.47 -11.58 12.41
C ASP A 97 3.71 -12.47 12.19
N ASP A 98 3.90 -12.98 10.96
CA ASP A 98 4.99 -13.92 10.65
C ASP A 98 6.10 -13.29 9.81
N LEU A 99 5.75 -12.63 8.69
CA LEU A 99 6.74 -12.22 7.69
C LEU A 99 7.45 -10.90 8.02
N PHE A 100 6.73 -9.89 8.54
CA PHE A 100 7.23 -8.52 8.69
C PHE A 100 6.82 -7.88 10.01
N PHE A 101 6.95 -8.63 11.10
CA PHE A 101 6.60 -8.16 12.45
C PHE A 101 7.27 -6.81 12.78
N GLU A 102 6.44 -5.80 13.05
CA GLU A 102 6.83 -4.43 13.40
C GLU A 102 7.86 -3.77 12.44
N SER A 103 7.91 -4.21 11.18
CA SER A 103 8.85 -3.70 10.17
C SER A 103 8.36 -2.38 9.54
N TYR A 104 8.07 -1.39 10.37
CA TYR A 104 7.66 -0.06 9.92
C TYR A 104 8.17 1.04 10.84
N ARG A 105 8.30 2.25 10.28
CA ARG A 105 8.57 3.47 11.03
C ARG A 105 7.27 4.23 11.23
N GLY A 106 7.02 4.71 12.45
CA GLY A 106 5.87 5.57 12.74
C GLY A 106 5.87 6.87 11.92
N PRO A 107 4.70 7.54 11.77
CA PRO A 107 4.60 8.83 11.11
C PRO A 107 5.61 9.83 11.67
N GLN A 108 6.12 10.71 10.81
CA GLN A 108 7.06 11.75 11.20
C GLN A 108 6.42 13.13 10.97
N PRO A 109 6.76 14.16 11.78
CA PRO A 109 6.18 15.48 11.64
C PRO A 109 6.31 16.03 10.22
N LEU A 110 5.24 16.63 9.68
CA LEU A 110 5.26 17.19 8.32
C LEU A 110 6.20 18.41 8.24
N TYR A 111 6.31 19.17 9.33
CA TYR A 111 6.96 20.48 9.38
C TYR A 111 6.41 21.38 8.27
N HIS A 112 7.29 22.01 7.48
CA HIS A 112 6.93 22.95 6.42
C HIS A 112 6.85 22.30 5.04
N ARG A 113 6.86 20.96 4.96
CA ARG A 113 6.86 20.26 3.67
C ARG A 113 5.50 20.36 3.00
N GLN A 114 5.52 20.62 1.69
CA GLN A 114 4.33 20.60 0.86
C GLN A 114 4.04 19.17 0.37
N VAL A 115 2.78 18.78 0.43
CA VAL A 115 2.29 17.52 -0.13
C VAL A 115 1.42 17.84 -1.34
N TYR A 116 1.85 17.39 -2.52
CA TYR A 116 1.10 17.52 -3.75
C TYR A 116 0.16 16.32 -3.92
N ARG A 117 -0.90 16.50 -4.72
CA ARG A 117 -1.81 15.42 -5.11
C ARG A 117 -2.17 15.51 -6.58
N SER A 118 -2.51 14.39 -7.20
CA SER A 118 -2.88 14.31 -8.62
C SER A 118 -4.40 14.33 -8.88
N PHE A 119 -5.22 14.42 -7.84
CA PHE A 119 -6.67 14.32 -7.91
C PHE A 119 -7.38 15.51 -7.23
N LEU A 120 -8.65 15.74 -7.57
CA LEU A 120 -9.42 16.91 -7.14
C LEU A 120 -10.20 16.67 -5.83
N ASN A 121 -10.42 17.73 -5.06
CA ASN A 121 -11.47 17.85 -4.02
C ASN A 121 -11.42 16.93 -2.79
N GLU A 122 -10.25 16.65 -2.22
CA GLU A 122 -10.20 16.10 -0.85
C GLU A 122 -9.95 17.24 0.16
N LYS A 123 -10.76 17.32 1.23
CA LYS A 123 -10.32 18.08 2.40
C LYS A 123 -9.16 17.29 2.99
N LEU A 124 -7.95 17.88 2.98
CA LEU A 124 -6.86 17.30 3.76
C LEU A 124 -7.33 17.27 5.20
N SER A 125 -7.41 16.07 5.79
CA SER A 125 -7.53 15.96 7.24
C SER A 125 -6.34 16.69 7.85
N PRO A 126 -6.53 17.49 8.91
CA PRO A 126 -5.39 17.95 9.70
C PRO A 126 -4.57 16.71 10.04
N ILE A 127 -3.30 16.70 9.65
CA ILE A 127 -2.38 15.70 10.17
C ILE A 127 -2.36 15.98 11.68
N PRO A 128 -2.65 14.99 12.55
CA PRO A 128 -2.55 15.21 13.97
C PRO A 128 -1.13 15.72 14.26
N ASP A 129 -1.04 16.98 14.68
CA ASP A 129 0.13 17.49 15.38
C ASP A 129 0.15 16.74 16.70
N GLU A 130 0.77 15.55 16.74
CA GLU A 130 1.38 14.92 17.92
C GLU A 130 1.64 13.42 17.70
N ASN A 131 2.92 13.07 17.70
CA ASN A 131 3.56 12.36 18.82
C ASN A 131 4.87 13.07 19.15
#